data_AF-A0A0F9J7R2-F1
#
_entry.id   AF-A0A0F9J7R2-F1
#
_cell.length_a   1.000
_cell.length_b   1.000
_cell.length_c   1.000
_cell.angle_alpha   90.00
_cell.angle_beta   90.00
_cell.angle_gamma   90.00
#
_symmetry.space_group_name_H-M   'P 1'
#
loop_
_entity.id
_entity.type
_entity.pdbx_description
1 polymer ?
#
loop_
_entity_poly.entity_id
_entity_poly.type
_entity_poly.pdbx_seq_one_letter_code
_entity_poly.pdbx_strand_id
1 'polypeptide(L)'
;EHLKNKSHLQFLYSRPEFAVYNIYRWYHGYFDFNPAHLLPRPDYEINDEIFSLIGNKEKILVRTKKLMSEDKHQLALQVLDVLLQYDKENIESRELRIQILKKLQREDYCLMSRNTWTYFINQDKKFLSKKEES
;
A
#
# COMPACT_ATOMS: atom_id res chain seq x y z
N GLU A 1 -12.51 -28.34 -2.26
CA GLU A 1 -13.06 -28.89 -1.01
C GLU A 1 -12.07 -29.66 -0.13
N HIS A 2 -11.54 -30.83 -0.52
CA HIS A 2 -10.82 -31.70 0.43
C HIS A 2 -9.53 -31.10 1.08
N LEU A 3 -8.91 -30.10 0.46
CA LEU A 3 -7.72 -29.43 0.99
C LEU A 3 -8.06 -28.29 1.96
N LYS A 4 -9.19 -27.61 1.76
CA LYS A 4 -9.57 -26.39 2.48
C LYS A 4 -9.76 -26.61 3.98
N ASN A 5 -10.21 -27.82 4.35
CA ASN A 5 -10.55 -28.16 5.73
C ASN A 5 -9.39 -28.82 6.50
N LYS A 6 -8.17 -28.87 5.93
CA LYS A 6 -7.00 -29.45 6.60
C LYS A 6 -6.32 -28.40 7.47
N SER A 7 -6.23 -28.67 8.78
CA SER A 7 -5.61 -27.77 9.77
C SER A 7 -4.16 -27.38 9.43
N HIS A 8 -3.39 -28.27 8.83
CA HIS A 8 -1.99 -28.03 8.44
C HIS A 8 -1.83 -27.28 7.11
N LEU A 9 -2.93 -26.97 6.39
CA LEU A 9 -2.91 -26.21 5.14
C LEU A 9 -3.57 -24.83 5.27
N GLN A 10 -3.77 -24.33 6.49
CA GLN A 10 -4.33 -23.01 6.70
C GLN A 10 -3.39 -21.91 6.21
N PHE A 11 -3.96 -20.87 5.60
CA PHE A 11 -3.22 -19.70 5.08
C PHE A 11 -2.84 -18.72 6.19
N LEU A 12 -2.21 -19.21 7.25
CA LEU A 12 -1.82 -18.39 8.40
C LEU A 12 -0.51 -17.64 8.14
N TYR A 13 0.48 -18.33 7.55
CA TYR A 13 1.78 -17.72 7.31
C TYR A 13 1.77 -16.82 6.07
N SER A 14 1.23 -17.32 4.95
CA SER A 14 1.18 -16.62 3.66
C SER A 14 -0.23 -16.65 3.07
N ARG A 15 -0.43 -15.95 1.94
CA ARG A 15 -1.73 -15.83 1.27
C ARG A 15 -1.74 -16.54 -0.09
N PRO A 16 -2.87 -17.15 -0.50
CA PRO A 16 -3.02 -17.69 -1.85
C PRO A 16 -2.70 -16.69 -2.94
N GLU A 17 -3.05 -15.42 -2.75
CA GLU A 17 -2.80 -14.35 -3.72
C GLU A 17 -1.31 -14.18 -3.99
N PHE A 18 -0.47 -14.24 -2.96
CA PHE A 18 0.98 -14.17 -3.13
C PHE A 18 1.51 -15.36 -3.93
N ALA A 19 1.01 -16.56 -3.67
CA ALA A 19 1.38 -17.75 -4.44
C ALA A 19 0.94 -17.62 -5.90
N VAL A 20 -0.30 -17.19 -6.15
CA VAL A 20 -0.84 -16.98 -7.51
C VAL A 20 -0.03 -15.95 -8.27
N TYR A 21 0.28 -14.79 -7.66
CA TYR A 21 1.10 -13.75 -8.31
C TYR A 21 2.50 -14.26 -8.66
N ASN A 22 3.13 -14.99 -7.75
CA ASN A 22 4.46 -15.54 -7.99
C ASN A 22 4.47 -16.62 -9.08
N ILE A 23 3.46 -17.52 -9.10
CA ILE A 23 3.32 -18.53 -10.15
C ILE A 23 3.08 -17.85 -11.50
N TYR A 24 2.16 -16.89 -11.56
CA TYR A 24 1.88 -16.16 -12.79
C TYR A 24 3.15 -15.48 -13.32
N ARG A 25 3.88 -14.74 -12.46
CA ARG A 25 5.14 -14.09 -12.81
C ARG A 25 6.23 -15.07 -13.23
N TRP A 26 6.27 -16.27 -12.65
CA TRP A 26 7.22 -17.30 -13.02
C TRP A 26 7.02 -17.79 -14.46
N TYR A 27 5.77 -18.02 -14.87
CA TYR A 27 5.47 -18.55 -16.20
C TYR A 27 5.32 -17.47 -17.27
N HIS A 28 4.75 -16.32 -16.92
CA HIS A 28 4.42 -15.25 -17.85
C HIS A 28 5.49 -14.16 -17.91
N GLY A 29 6.43 -14.13 -16.95
CA GLY A 29 7.42 -13.09 -16.82
C GLY A 29 6.86 -11.81 -16.19
N TYR A 30 7.55 -10.70 -16.44
CA TYR A 30 7.28 -9.40 -15.80
C TYR A 30 6.27 -8.53 -16.55
N PHE A 31 6.04 -8.80 -17.83
CA PHE A 31 5.16 -8.00 -18.67
C PHE A 31 3.71 -8.45 -18.46
N ASP A 32 2.81 -7.51 -18.20
CA ASP A 32 1.39 -7.78 -17.89
C ASP A 32 0.44 -7.42 -19.03
N PHE A 33 0.96 -7.36 -20.26
CA PHE A 33 0.25 -6.89 -21.47
C PHE A 33 -0.17 -5.42 -21.47
N ASN A 34 0.23 -4.61 -20.49
CA ASN A 34 0.13 -3.17 -20.58
C ASN A 34 1.42 -2.58 -21.17
N PRO A 35 1.41 -2.00 -22.38
CA PRO A 35 2.61 -1.42 -22.99
C PRO A 35 3.32 -0.37 -22.13
N ALA A 36 2.60 0.34 -21.25
CA ALA A 36 3.19 1.30 -20.32
C ALA A 36 4.12 0.65 -19.28
N HIS A 37 3.95 -0.65 -19.02
CA HIS A 37 4.75 -1.41 -18.06
C HIS A 37 5.91 -2.18 -18.71
N LEU A 38 6.08 -2.12 -20.04
CA LEU A 38 7.14 -2.86 -20.74
C LEU A 38 8.53 -2.32 -20.39
N LEU A 39 8.67 -1.00 -20.36
CA LEU A 39 9.89 -0.27 -20.00
C LEU A 39 9.50 0.95 -19.15
N PRO A 40 9.08 0.74 -17.88
CA PRO A 40 8.52 1.79 -17.06
C PRO A 40 9.58 2.84 -16.72
N ARG A 41 9.13 4.10 -16.60
CA ARG A 41 9.93 5.18 -16.00
C ARG A 41 9.97 5.04 -14.47
N PRO A 42 10.94 5.64 -13.78
CA PRO A 42 10.95 5.67 -12.32
C PRO A 42 9.63 6.21 -11.75
N ASP A 43 9.14 5.60 -10.67
CA ASP A 43 7.83 5.95 -10.08
C ASP A 43 7.73 7.43 -9.69
N TYR A 44 8.81 8.07 -9.26
CA TYR A 44 8.78 9.49 -8.90
C TYR A 44 8.48 10.38 -10.12
N GLU A 45 9.03 10.08 -11.30
CA GLU A 45 8.76 10.85 -12.52
C GLU A 45 7.27 10.80 -12.89
N ILE A 46 6.66 9.62 -12.77
CA ILE A 46 5.25 9.42 -13.08
C ILE A 46 4.35 10.07 -12.02
N ASN A 47 4.69 9.95 -10.73
CA ASN A 47 3.90 10.54 -9.65
C ASN A 47 3.98 12.08 -9.64
N ASP A 48 5.11 12.66 -10.05
CA ASP A 48 5.24 14.11 -10.25
C ASP A 48 4.24 14.61 -11.29
N GLU A 49 4.18 13.97 -12.46
CA GLU A 49 3.22 14.31 -13.52
C GLU A 49 1.76 14.11 -13.06
N ILE A 50 1.45 13.00 -12.37
CA ILE A 50 0.12 12.75 -11.81
C ILE A 50 -0.25 13.86 -10.81
N PHE A 51 0.67 14.23 -9.93
CA PHE A 51 0.42 15.30 -8.96
C PHE A 51 0.22 16.65 -9.65
N SER A 52 1.02 16.97 -10.67
CA SER A 52 0.86 18.18 -11.50
C SER A 52 -0.52 18.25 -12.16
N LEU A 53 -1.08 17.13 -12.62
CA LEU A 53 -2.45 17.07 -13.16
C LEU A 53 -3.53 17.33 -12.09
N ILE A 54 -3.33 16.84 -10.86
CA ILE A 54 -4.26 17.06 -9.74
C ILE A 54 -4.18 18.51 -9.23
N GLY A 55 -2.96 19.05 -9.18
CA GLY A 55 -2.58 20.42 -8.86
C GLY A 55 -2.76 20.84 -7.41
N ASN A 56 -3.17 19.93 -6.52
CA ASN A 56 -3.52 20.28 -5.15
C ASN A 56 -3.48 19.04 -4.23
N LYS A 57 -2.68 19.09 -3.16
CA LYS A 57 -2.53 18.01 -2.17
C LYS A 57 -3.79 17.79 -1.33
N GLU A 58 -4.52 18.85 -1.00
CA GLU A 58 -5.75 18.80 -0.21
C GLU A 58 -6.83 17.93 -0.90
N LYS A 59 -6.90 17.94 -2.24
CA LYS A 59 -7.80 17.04 -2.99
C LYS A 59 -7.51 15.57 -2.71
N ILE A 60 -6.23 15.18 -2.67
CA ILE A 60 -5.81 13.81 -2.36
C ILE A 60 -6.17 13.48 -0.92
N LEU A 61 -5.82 14.35 0.04
CA LEU A 61 -6.08 14.14 1.46
C LEU A 61 -7.59 14.02 1.77
N VAL A 62 -8.42 14.90 1.20
CA VAL A 62 -9.89 14.84 1.35
C VAL A 62 -10.43 13.55 0.74
N ARG A 63 -9.95 13.15 -0.45
CA ARG A 63 -10.39 11.91 -1.09
C ARG A 63 -9.99 10.68 -0.28
N THR A 64 -8.77 10.66 0.26
CA THR A 64 -8.28 9.60 1.15
C THR A 64 -9.15 9.47 2.39
N LYS A 65 -9.43 10.58 3.10
CA LYS A 65 -10.31 10.58 4.28
C LYS A 65 -11.72 10.07 3.94
N LYS A 66 -12.26 10.46 2.78
CA LYS A 66 -13.56 9.95 2.30
C LYS A 66 -13.52 8.43 2.04
N LEU A 67 -12.48 7.92 1.38
CA LEU A 67 -12.34 6.49 1.13
C LEU A 67 -12.20 5.69 2.44
N MET A 68 -11.51 6.24 3.44
CA MET A 68 -11.45 5.64 4.78
C MET A 68 -12.84 5.57 5.43
N SER A 69 -13.65 6.63 5.34
CA SER A 69 -15.03 6.61 5.85
C SER A 69 -15.97 5.65 5.11
N GLU A 70 -15.61 5.25 3.90
CA GLU A 70 -16.33 4.26 3.09
C GLU A 70 -15.78 2.83 3.29
N ASP A 71 -14.93 2.60 4.30
CA ASP A 71 -14.21 1.36 4.58
C ASP A 71 -13.28 0.85 3.45
N LYS A 72 -12.96 1.69 2.47
CA LYS A 72 -12.10 1.36 1.31
C LYS A 72 -10.62 1.58 1.61
N HIS A 73 -10.13 0.97 2.68
CA HIS A 73 -8.79 1.24 3.25
C HIS A 73 -7.63 0.95 2.29
N GLN A 74 -7.67 -0.18 1.57
CA GLN A 74 -6.60 -0.52 0.61
C GLN A 74 -6.54 0.49 -0.55
N LEU A 75 -7.70 0.97 -1.01
CA LEU A 75 -7.78 2.00 -2.05
C LEU A 75 -7.35 3.37 -1.50
N ALA A 76 -7.75 3.72 -0.27
CA ALA A 76 -7.29 4.92 0.41
C ALA A 76 -5.76 4.94 0.53
N LEU A 77 -5.13 3.80 0.83
CA LEU A 77 -3.67 3.68 0.89
C LEU A 77 -3.02 4.00 -0.46
N GLN A 78 -3.55 3.45 -1.57
CA GLN A 78 -3.00 3.68 -2.92
C GLN A 78 -3.20 5.12 -3.39
N VAL A 79 -4.37 5.72 -3.10
CA VAL A 79 -4.62 7.13 -3.43
C VAL A 79 -3.69 8.06 -2.65
N LEU A 80 -3.47 7.78 -1.36
CA LEU A 80 -2.54 8.53 -0.53
C LEU A 80 -1.08 8.37 -0.97
N ASP A 81 -0.72 7.19 -1.51
CA ASP A 81 0.64 6.91 -1.94
C ASP A 81 1.12 7.86 -3.03
N VAL A 82 0.24 8.30 -3.94
CA VAL A 82 0.57 9.32 -4.96
C VAL A 82 1.19 10.57 -4.32
N LEU A 83 0.61 11.05 -3.22
CA LEU A 83 1.14 12.21 -2.49
C LEU A 83 2.43 11.87 -1.73
N LEU A 84 2.56 10.66 -1.18
CA LEU A 84 3.78 10.24 -0.47
C LEU A 84 4.97 9.98 -1.40
N GLN A 85 4.73 9.59 -2.66
CA GLN A 85 5.78 9.46 -3.67
C GLN A 85 6.27 10.84 -4.13
N TYR A 86 5.34 11.80 -4.27
CA TYR A 86 5.63 13.20 -4.61
C TYR A 86 6.33 13.94 -3.46
N ASP A 87 5.73 13.93 -2.26
CA ASP A 87 6.23 14.60 -1.05
C ASP A 87 6.43 13.56 0.06
N LYS A 88 7.62 12.97 0.09
CA LYS A 88 8.01 11.96 1.09
C LYS A 88 8.08 12.53 2.51
N GLU A 89 8.17 13.84 2.68
CA GLU A 89 8.25 14.46 4.01
C GLU A 89 6.88 14.90 4.56
N ASN A 90 5.81 14.69 3.80
CA ASN A 90 4.47 15.12 4.17
C ASN A 90 3.98 14.46 5.46
N ILE A 91 3.92 15.25 6.54
CA ILE A 91 3.54 14.80 7.88
C ILE A 91 2.10 14.26 7.91
N GLU A 92 1.13 15.04 7.41
CA GLU A 92 -0.29 14.66 7.41
C GLU A 92 -0.54 13.35 6.64
N SER A 93 0.16 13.16 5.51
CA SER A 93 0.04 11.93 4.74
C SER A 93 0.61 10.72 5.49
N ARG A 94 1.71 10.87 6.23
CA ARG A 94 2.25 9.78 7.06
C ARG A 94 1.33 9.44 8.23
N GLU A 95 0.72 10.45 8.85
CA GLU A 95 -0.28 10.24 9.91
C GLU A 95 -1.50 9.46 9.38
N LEU A 96 -2.04 9.85 8.22
CA LEU A 96 -3.14 9.13 7.56
C LEU A 96 -2.72 7.72 7.16
N ARG A 97 -1.50 7.53 6.64
CA ARG A 97 -0.98 6.21 6.30
C ARG A 97 -0.94 5.30 7.53
N ILE A 98 -0.49 5.79 8.69
CA ILE A 98 -0.53 5.03 9.94
C ILE A 98 -1.96 4.60 10.28
N GLN A 99 -2.95 5.48 10.15
CA GLN A 99 -4.35 5.16 10.44
C GLN A 99 -4.88 4.06 9.52
N ILE A 100 -4.62 4.18 8.21
CA ILE A 100 -5.01 3.18 7.20
C ILE A 100 -4.34 1.84 7.48
N LEU A 101 -3.02 1.83 7.68
CA LEU A 101 -2.26 0.62 7.93
C LEU A 101 -2.70 -0.08 9.22
N LYS A 102 -3.06 0.66 10.29
CA LYS A 102 -3.61 0.07 11.51
C LYS A 102 -4.95 -0.62 11.29
N LYS A 103 -5.76 -0.14 10.34
CA LYS A 103 -7.03 -0.81 10.00
C LYS A 103 -6.75 -2.08 9.19
N LEU A 104 -5.93 -1.98 8.14
CA LEU A 104 -5.51 -3.14 7.34
C LEU A 104 -4.86 -4.22 8.21
N GLN A 105 -3.95 -3.85 9.12
CA GLN A 105 -3.32 -4.76 10.08
C GLN A 105 -4.32 -5.51 10.97
N ARG A 106 -5.39 -4.85 11.41
CA ARG A 106 -6.42 -5.47 12.28
C ARG A 106 -7.29 -6.47 11.52
N GLU A 107 -7.52 -6.22 10.24
CA GLU A 107 -8.38 -7.05 9.39
C GLU A 107 -7.61 -8.17 8.69
N ASP A 108 -6.28 -8.07 8.63
CA ASP A 108 -5.43 -9.03 7.95
C ASP A 108 -5.22 -10.31 8.78
N TYR A 109 -5.67 -11.44 8.21
CA TYR A 109 -5.53 -12.76 8.81
C TYR A 109 -4.12 -13.34 8.66
N CYS A 110 -3.34 -12.86 7.69
CA CYS A 110 -2.06 -13.44 7.31
C CYS A 110 -0.92 -12.81 8.11
N LEU A 111 -0.08 -13.64 8.73
CA LEU A 111 1.06 -13.22 9.52
C LEU A 111 2.05 -12.38 8.71
N MET A 112 2.37 -12.78 7.49
CA MET A 112 3.34 -12.07 6.65
C MET A 112 2.89 -10.64 6.36
N SER A 113 1.69 -10.45 5.79
CA SER A 113 1.22 -9.10 5.45
C SER A 113 0.92 -8.26 6.70
N ARG A 114 0.38 -8.85 7.77
CA ARG A 114 0.17 -8.15 9.04
C ARG A 114 1.48 -7.62 9.64
N ASN A 115 2.55 -8.42 9.60
CA ASN A 115 3.87 -7.99 10.05
C ASN A 115 4.47 -6.90 9.15
N THR A 116 4.23 -6.96 7.84
CA THR A 116 4.62 -5.89 6.90
C THR A 116 3.91 -4.56 7.24
N TRP A 117 2.60 -4.58 7.49
CA TRP A 117 1.87 -3.37 7.92
C TRP A 117 2.45 -2.81 9.22
N THR A 118 2.74 -3.67 10.18
CA THR A 118 3.36 -3.31 11.47
C THR A 118 4.70 -2.61 11.29
N TYR A 119 5.55 -3.16 10.40
CA TYR A 119 6.85 -2.59 10.09
C TYR A 119 6.72 -1.15 9.56
N PHE A 120 5.86 -0.93 8.56
CA PHE A 120 5.70 0.41 7.98
C PHE A 120 5.04 1.42 8.93
N ILE A 121 4.10 0.98 9.78
CA ILE A 121 3.57 1.81 10.88
C ILE A 121 4.71 2.29 11.78
N ASN A 122 5.64 1.41 12.15
CA ASN A 122 6.76 1.76 13.02
C ASN A 122 7.76 2.69 12.33
N GLN A 123 7.99 2.53 11.03
CA GLN A 123 8.82 3.44 10.24
C GLN A 123 8.23 4.86 10.20
N ASP A 124 6.92 4.99 9.98
CA ASP A 124 6.28 6.31 9.98
C ASP A 124 6.30 6.96 11.36
N LYS A 125 6.02 6.22 12.42
CA LYS A 125 6.14 6.74 13.79
C LYS A 125 7.55 7.24 14.10
N LYS A 126 8.58 6.49 13.70
CA LYS A 126 9.98 6.87 13.88
C LYS A 126 10.34 8.12 13.06
N PHE A 127 9.74 8.29 11.89
CA PHE A 127 9.92 9.51 11.10
C PHE A 127 9.30 10.71 11.80
N LEU A 128 8.05 10.58 12.27
CA LEU A 128 7.32 11.66 12.94
C LEU A 128 8.01 12.09 14.25
N SER A 129 8.46 11.14 15.08
CA SER A 129 9.15 11.48 16.33
C SER A 129 10.42 12.30 16.10
N LYS A 130 11.19 11.98 15.05
CA LYS A 130 12.39 12.75 14.69
C LYS A 130 12.08 14.17 14.23
N LYS A 131 10.94 14.39 13.58
CA LYS A 131 10.50 15.73 13.13
C LYS A 131 9.95 16.56 14.29
N GLU A 132 9.40 15.95 15.34
CA GLU A 132 8.99 16.64 16.57
C GLU A 132 10.19 17.11 17.41
N GLU A 133 11.32 16.41 17.33
CA GLU A 133 12.57 16.74 18.04
C GLU A 133 13.46 17.78 17.33
N SER A 134 13.19 18.10 16.06
CA SER A 134 13.97 19.02 15.21
C SER A 134 13.33 20.41 15.15
#